data_AF-A0A452HRJ9-F1
#
_entry.id   AF-A0A452HRJ9-F1
#
_cell.length_a   1.000
_cell.length_b   1.000
_cell.length_c   1.000
_cell.angle_alpha   90.00
_cell.angle_beta   90.00
_cell.angle_gamma   90.00
#
_symmetry.space_group_name_H-M   'P 1'
#
loop_
_entity.id
_entity.type
_entity.pdbx_description
1 polymer ?
#
loop_
_entity_poly.entity_id
_entity_poly.type
_entity_poly.pdbx_seq_one_letter_code
_entity_poly.pdbx_strand_id
1 'polypeptide(L)' 'GRGRDPKCYLYGLLGCPKNFNPVCGTDGHTYPNECALCLSNRVPGPEPRAEVGLDSPTSTENRV' A
#
# COMPACT_ATOMS: atom_id res chain seq x y z
N GLY A 1 7.81 9.47 3.64
CA GLY A 1 6.77 10.47 3.31
C GLY A 1 5.92 10.66 4.55
N ARG A 2 4.73 11.27 4.47
CA ARG A 2 3.75 11.16 5.57
C ARG A 2 2.91 9.89 5.36
N GLY A 3 3.54 8.73 5.46
CA GLY A 3 2.92 7.41 5.32
C GLY A 3 3.32 6.45 6.44
N ARG A 4 2.68 5.28 6.48
CA ARG A 4 3.08 4.17 7.36
C ARG A 4 3.73 3.06 6.53
N ASP A 5 4.67 2.33 7.14
CA ASP A 5 5.27 1.17 6.50
C ASP A 5 4.21 0.11 6.17
N PRO A 6 4.24 -0.46 4.94
CA PRO A 6 3.38 -1.57 4.58
C PRO A 6 3.86 -2.87 5.25
N LYS A 7 2.94 -3.72 5.71
CA LYS A 7 3.22 -4.98 6.41
C LYS A 7 3.64 -6.11 5.45
N CYS A 8 4.70 -5.89 4.67
CA CYS A 8 5.12 -6.81 3.60
C CYS A 8 5.55 -8.20 4.08
N TYR A 9 5.97 -8.31 5.35
CA TYR A 9 6.33 -9.60 5.96
C TYR A 9 5.12 -10.56 6.06
N LEU A 10 3.89 -10.04 6.09
CA LEU A 10 2.68 -10.87 6.12
C LEU A 10 2.45 -11.64 4.80
N TYR A 11 2.98 -11.13 3.69
CA TYR A 11 2.68 -11.64 2.35
C TYR A 11 3.85 -12.40 1.70
N GLY A 12 4.97 -12.57 2.41
CA GLY A 12 6.16 -13.24 1.90
C GLY A 12 6.02 -14.76 1.74
N LEU A 13 5.14 -15.41 2.50
CA LEU A 13 5.02 -16.88 2.58
C LEU A 13 3.81 -17.46 1.85
N LEU A 14 2.70 -16.72 1.73
CA LEU A 14 1.41 -17.25 1.26
C LEU A 14 0.89 -16.56 -0.02
N GLY A 15 1.67 -15.63 -0.59
CA GLY A 15 1.25 -14.80 -1.71
C GLY A 15 0.28 -13.68 -1.30
N CYS A 16 -0.15 -12.88 -2.28
CA CYS A 16 -1.11 -11.82 -2.02
C CYS A 16 -2.55 -12.36 -1.96
N PRO A 17 -3.33 -11.98 -0.95
CA PRO A 17 -4.78 -12.20 -0.98
C PRO A 17 -5.40 -11.40 -2.14
N LYS A 18 -6.50 -11.93 -2.69
CA LYS A 18 -7.26 -11.31 -3.78
C LYS A 18 -8.37 -10.36 -3.29
N ASN A 19 -8.34 -9.97 -2.01
CA ASN A 19 -9.29 -9.01 -1.46
C ASN A 19 -9.00 -7.60 -2.01
N PHE A 20 -10.07 -6.85 -2.24
CA PHE A 20 -9.98 -5.45 -2.66
C PHE A 20 -10.13 -4.55 -1.44
N ASN A 21 -8.98 -4.10 -0.89
CA ASN A 21 -8.88 -3.20 0.26
C ASN A 21 -7.91 -2.06 -0.14
N PRO A 22 -8.36 -1.10 -0.96
CA PRO A 22 -7.47 -0.18 -1.64
C PRO A 22 -6.69 0.70 -0.67
N VAL A 23 -5.43 0.97 -1.01
CA VAL A 23 -4.56 1.90 -0.27
C VAL A 23 -3.98 2.92 -1.24
N CYS A 24 -3.88 4.16 -0.77
CA CYS A 24 -3.16 5.21 -1.48
C CYS A 24 -1.69 5.09 -1.10
N GLY A 25 -0.77 5.00 -2.06
CA GLY A 25 0.67 5.02 -1.83
C GLY A 25 1.18 6.46 -1.73
N THR A 26 2.27 6.69 -1.00
CA THR A 26 2.92 8.02 -0.95
C THR A 26 3.54 8.45 -2.28
N ASP A 27 3.61 7.53 -3.25
CA ASP A 27 3.99 7.75 -4.65
C ASP A 27 2.80 8.21 -5.52
N GLY A 28 1.61 8.37 -4.93
CA GLY A 28 0.40 8.82 -5.61
C GLY A 28 -0.38 7.71 -6.34
N HIS A 29 0.09 6.46 -6.30
CA HIS A 29 -0.63 5.34 -6.91
C HIS A 29 -1.61 4.70 -5.93
N THR A 30 -2.79 4.31 -6.41
CA THR A 30 -3.71 3.48 -5.64
C THR A 30 -3.44 2.01 -5.93
N TYR A 31 -3.22 1.22 -4.87
CA TYR A 31 -3.00 -0.22 -4.97
C TYR A 31 -4.25 -0.99 -4.54
N PRO A 32 -4.60 -2.12 -5.20
CA PRO A 32 -5.78 -2.91 -4.85
C PRO A 32 -5.82 -3.40 -3.40
N ASN A 33 -4.64 -3.63 -2.82
CA ASN A 33 -4.44 -3.89 -1.41
C ASN A 33 -2.98 -3.61 -1.00
N GLU A 34 -2.73 -3.63 0.30
CA GLU A 34 -1.39 -3.43 0.88
C GLU A 34 -0.35 -4.44 0.37
N CYS A 35 -0.77 -5.65 -0.02
CA CYS A 35 0.13 -6.63 -0.62
C CYS A 35 0.59 -6.24 -2.03
N ALA A 36 -0.30 -5.70 -2.85
CA ALA A 36 0.05 -5.22 -4.20
C ALA A 36 1.06 -4.07 -4.13
N LEU A 37 0.93 -3.17 -3.16
CA LEU A 37 1.93 -2.14 -2.87
C LEU A 37 3.27 -2.76 -2.49
N CYS A 38 3.28 -3.75 -1.59
CA CYS A 38 4.50 -4.48 -1.23
C CYS A 38 5.20 -5.14 -2.41
N LEU A 39 4.45 -5.71 -3.36
CA LEU A 39 5.02 -6.29 -4.57
C LEU A 39 5.60 -5.21 -5.50
N SER A 40 4.93 -4.07 -5.64
CA SER A 40 5.43 -2.92 -6.41
C SER A 40 6.80 -2.47 -5.88
N ASN A 41 6.96 -2.38 -4.56
CA ASN A 41 8.23 -2.01 -3.92
C ASN A 41 9.38 -3.03 -4.09
N ARG A 42 9.10 -4.24 -4.60
CA ARG A 42 10.14 -5.24 -4.94
C ARG A 42 10.70 -5.03 -6.34
N VAL A 43 9.99 -4.32 -7.22
CA VAL A 43 10.45 -4.00 -8.57
C VAL A 43 11.38 -2.80 -8.46
N PRO A 44 12.67 -2.93 -8.83
CA PRO A 44 13.57 -1.79 -8.88
C PRO A 44 13.09 -0.81 -9.95
N GLY A 45 12.75 0.41 -9.53
CA GLY A 45 12.35 1.51 -10.41
C GLY A 45 13.08 2.80 -10.03
N PRO A 46 12.91 3.87 -10.83
CA PRO A 46 13.46 5.19 -10.50
C PRO A 46 12.77 5.84 -9.28
N GLU A 47 11.58 5.38 -8.94
CA GLU A 47 10.77 5.89 -7.83
C GLU A 47 11.23 5.31 -6.47
N PRO A 48 11.22 6.11 -5.40
CA PRO A 48 11.39 5.62 -4.03
C PRO A 48 10.33 4.58 -3.66
N ARG A 49 10.62 3.74 -2.66
CA ARG A 49 9.63 2.82 -2.10
C ARG A 49 8.40 3.59 -1.61
N ALA A 50 7.22 3.17 -2.04
CA ALA A 50 5.95 3.71 -1.59
C ALA A 50 5.66 3.24 -0.15
N GLU A 51 5.21 4.16 0.70
CA GLU A 51 4.57 3.88 1.99
C GLU A 51 3.05 3.88 1.79
N VAL A 52 2.30 3.28 2.72
CA VAL A 52 0.83 3.45 2.74
C VAL A 52 0.53 4.88 3.22
N GLY A 53 -0.07 5.70 2.37
CA GLY A 53 -0.52 7.05 2.67
C GLY A 53 -1.56 7.06 3.79
N LEU A 54 -1.46 8.08 4.66
CA LEU A 54 -2.37 8.27 5.80
C LEU A 54 -3.81 8.58 5.37
N ASP A 55 -3.99 9.11 4.15
CA ASP A 55 -5.27 9.38 3.49
C ASP A 55 -5.87 8.18 2.74
N SER A 56 -5.35 6.97 2.99
CA SER A 56 -5.90 5.76 2.38
C SER A 56 -7.42 5.65 2.60
N PRO A 57 -8.20 5.22 1.58
CA PRO A 57 -9.66 5.09 1.66
C PRO A 57 -10.15 4.01 2.64
N THR A 58 -9.26 3.46 3.48
CA THR A 58 -9.58 2.52 4.56
C THR A 58 -9.82 3.20 5.91
N SER A 59 -9.52 4.49 6.05
CA SER A 59 -10.00 5.28 7.18
C SER A 59 -11.38 5.82 6.85
N THR A 60 -12.41 5.27 7.47
CA THR A 60 -13.69 5.94 7.74
C THR A 60 -13.47 7.17 8.63
N GLU A 61 -12.64 8.12 8.21
CA GLU A 61 -12.80 9.49 8.67
C GLU A 61 -13.95 10.07 7.86
N ASN A 62 -15.13 10.03 8.50
CA ASN A 62 -16.17 11.03 8.33
C ASN A 62 -15.54 12.38 7.96
N ARG A 63 -15.52 12.74 6.68
CA ARG A 63 -15.62 14.14 6.31
C ARG A 63 -17.07 14.53 6.59
N VAL A 64 -17.26 15.17 7.73
CA VAL A 64 -18.40 16.04 8.02
C VAL A 64 -18.56 17.03 6.86
#